data_AF-A0AAW6ISM0-F1
#
_entry.id   AF-A0AAW6ISM0-F1
#
_cell.length_a   1.000
_cell.length_b   1.000
_cell.length_c   1.000
_cell.angle_alpha   90.00
_cell.angle_beta   90.00
_cell.angle_gamma   90.00
#
_symmetry.space_group_name_H-M   'P 1'
#
loop_
_entity.id
_entity.type
_entity.pdbx_description
1 polymer ?
#
loop_
_entity_poly.entity_id
_entity_poly.type
_entity_poly.pdbx_seq_one_letter_code
_entity_poly.pdbx_strand_id
1 'polypeptide(L)'
;MHNLLWAMADLYDYITILITWLFVFAFLYCLSTSINKSDKSLAQISFIMMASYTSSMVMDPQTATPHLKLFLFDAVTIIALMIWMIFLSKAKPNAFYYLIVGLSFNAFVFYGMHYDSIVVGNIECWWFWGLYGIGQLTSDLVMALVLFINKDILGLIKVKKYLVKKMGVY
;
A
#
# COMPACT_ATOMS: atom_id res chain seq x y z
N MET A 1 7.29 -18.87 -15.34
CA MET A 1 6.62 -17.60 -14.96
C MET A 1 5.13 -17.68 -15.19
N HIS A 2 4.65 -18.05 -16.38
CA HIS A 2 3.22 -18.18 -16.71
C HIS A 2 2.41 -19.01 -15.70
N ASN A 3 2.82 -20.24 -15.38
CA ASN A 3 2.12 -21.10 -14.40
C ASN A 3 2.04 -20.51 -12.98
N LEU A 4 3.03 -19.71 -12.58
CA LEU A 4 3.03 -19.05 -11.28
C LEU A 4 2.00 -17.92 -11.25
N LEU A 5 1.89 -17.14 -12.32
CA LEU A 5 0.94 -16.03 -12.40
C LEU A 5 -0.51 -16.52 -12.39
N TRP A 6 -0.81 -17.61 -13.09
CA TRP A 6 -2.13 -18.23 -13.01
C TRP A 6 -2.44 -18.79 -11.63
N ALA A 7 -1.49 -19.47 -11.00
CA ALA A 7 -1.67 -19.93 -9.61
C ALA A 7 -1.89 -18.75 -8.63
N MET A 8 -1.25 -17.61 -8.86
CA MET A 8 -1.49 -16.40 -8.07
C MET A 8 -2.88 -15.79 -8.33
N ALA A 9 -3.35 -15.83 -9.58
CA ALA A 9 -4.70 -15.38 -9.93
C ALA A 9 -5.75 -16.26 -9.25
N ASP A 10 -5.56 -17.59 -9.23
CA ASP A 10 -6.44 -18.54 -8.54
C ASP A 10 -6.46 -18.32 -7.02
N LEU A 11 -5.36 -17.78 -6.45
CA LEU A 11 -5.21 -17.47 -5.03
C LEU A 11 -5.53 -16.02 -4.68
N TYR A 12 -5.93 -15.19 -5.64
CA TYR A 12 -6.04 -13.74 -5.48
C TYR A 12 -6.95 -13.34 -4.32
N ASP A 13 -8.11 -13.99 -4.20
CA ASP A 13 -9.07 -13.70 -3.12
C ASP A 13 -8.49 -14.02 -1.74
N TYR A 14 -7.80 -15.17 -1.61
CA TYR A 14 -7.15 -15.57 -0.36
C TYR A 14 -6.00 -14.65 0.00
N ILE A 15 -5.21 -14.22 -0.98
CA ILE A 15 -4.12 -13.25 -0.80
C ILE A 15 -4.69 -11.91 -0.33
N THR A 16 -5.75 -11.43 -0.96
CA THR A 16 -6.42 -10.18 -0.58
C THR A 16 -6.96 -10.24 0.84
N ILE A 17 -7.64 -11.34 1.21
CA ILE A 17 -8.09 -11.58 2.58
C ILE A 17 -6.92 -11.53 3.56
N LEU A 18 -5.83 -12.24 3.27
CA LEU A 18 -4.64 -12.29 4.13
C LEU A 18 -4.04 -10.90 4.34
N ILE A 19 -3.90 -10.11 3.27
CA ILE A 19 -3.34 -8.75 3.35
C ILE A 19 -4.25 -7.82 4.17
N THR A 20 -5.57 -7.89 3.99
CA THR A 20 -6.49 -7.10 4.81
C THR A 20 -6.38 -7.47 6.29
N TRP A 21 -6.31 -8.77 6.62
CA TRP A 21 -6.08 -9.22 7.99
C TRP A 21 -4.76 -8.69 8.56
N LEU A 22 -3.70 -8.65 7.75
CA LEU A 22 -2.42 -8.12 8.17
C LEU A 22 -2.51 -6.64 8.56
N PHE A 23 -3.26 -5.82 7.82
CA PHE A 23 -3.52 -4.42 8.17
C PHE A 23 -4.43 -4.26 9.39
N VAL A 24 -5.41 -5.14 9.59
CA VAL A 24 -6.21 -5.19 10.83
C VAL A 24 -5.31 -5.48 12.03
N PHE A 25 -4.44 -6.49 11.94
CA PHE A 25 -3.51 -6.81 13.03
C PHE A 25 -2.48 -5.70 13.27
N ALA A 26 -1.99 -5.07 12.20
CA ALA A 26 -1.10 -3.92 12.32
C ALA A 26 -1.78 -2.77 13.07
N PHE A 27 -3.04 -2.46 12.76
CA PHE A 27 -3.81 -1.46 13.48
C PHE A 27 -4.01 -1.84 14.95
N LEU A 28 -4.47 -3.06 15.25
CA LEU A 28 -4.69 -3.50 16.63
C LEU A 28 -3.40 -3.47 17.46
N TYR A 29 -2.28 -3.87 16.87
CA TYR A 29 -0.96 -3.78 17.48
C TYR A 29 -0.56 -2.32 17.76
N CYS A 30 -0.69 -1.44 16.76
CA CYS A 30 -0.38 -0.01 16.91
C CYS A 30 -1.31 0.66 17.93
N LEU A 31 -2.59 0.30 17.95
CA LEU A 31 -3.57 0.77 18.91
C LEU A 31 -3.14 0.38 20.33
N SER A 32 -2.88 -0.91 20.57
CA SER A 32 -2.45 -1.45 21.86
C SER A 32 -1.16 -0.77 22.36
N THR A 33 -0.13 -0.70 21.52
CA THR A 33 1.16 -0.08 21.89
C THR A 33 1.09 1.44 22.04
N SER A 34 0.05 2.08 21.51
CA SER A 34 -0.15 3.52 21.64
C SER A 34 -0.88 3.91 22.92
N ILE A 35 -1.65 3.03 23.59
CA ILE A 35 -2.58 3.39 24.70
C ILE A 35 -1.95 4.35 25.72
N ASN A 36 -0.75 4.02 26.21
CA ASN A 36 -0.06 4.82 27.23
C ASN A 36 0.99 5.82 26.68
N LYS A 37 0.99 6.04 25.36
CA LYS A 37 1.89 6.99 24.69
C LYS A 37 1.12 8.26 24.30
N SER A 38 1.79 9.41 24.44
CA SER A 38 1.26 10.70 23.99
C SER A 38 1.18 10.79 22.47
N ASP A 39 2.11 10.14 21.76
CA ASP A 39 2.11 10.04 20.31
C ASP A 39 1.20 8.90 19.84
N LYS A 40 0.15 9.26 19.10
CA LYS A 40 -0.81 8.33 18.48
C LYS A 40 -0.65 8.26 16.96
N SER A 41 0.38 8.90 16.40
CA SER A 41 0.53 9.09 14.95
C SER A 41 0.57 7.75 14.20
N LEU A 42 1.30 6.76 14.74
CA LEU A 42 1.38 5.42 14.15
C LEU A 42 0.02 4.68 14.18
N ALA A 43 -0.71 4.77 15.30
CA ALA A 43 -2.05 4.19 15.42
C ALA A 43 -3.03 4.83 14.42
N GLN A 44 -2.98 6.15 14.26
CA GLN A 44 -3.84 6.88 13.32
C GLN A 44 -3.57 6.48 11.86
N ILE A 45 -2.32 6.43 11.41
CA ILE A 45 -2.03 6.01 10.03
C ILE A 45 -2.33 4.52 9.81
N SER A 46 -2.10 3.66 10.81
CA SER A 46 -2.49 2.24 10.73
C SER A 46 -4.00 2.05 10.63
N PHE A 47 -4.79 2.93 11.28
CA PHE A 47 -6.24 2.94 11.17
C PHE A 47 -6.69 3.32 9.75
N ILE A 48 -6.09 4.36 9.17
CA ILE A 48 -6.37 4.77 7.78
C ILE A 48 -6.09 3.61 6.82
N MET A 49 -4.95 2.92 6.99
CA MET A 49 -4.62 1.75 6.17
C MET A 49 -5.61 0.60 6.35
N MET A 50 -5.94 0.23 7.59
CA MET A 50 -6.93 -0.81 7.88
C MET A 50 -8.28 -0.47 7.25
N ALA A 51 -8.76 0.77 7.41
CA ALA A 51 -10.03 1.22 6.85
C ALA A 51 -10.03 1.11 5.32
N SER A 52 -8.96 1.60 4.67
CA SER A 52 -8.79 1.49 3.22
C SER A 52 -8.90 0.05 2.73
N TYR A 53 -8.10 -0.86 3.29
CA TYR A 53 -8.06 -2.26 2.85
C TYR A 53 -9.33 -3.03 3.18
N THR A 54 -9.99 -2.70 4.29
CA THR A 54 -11.29 -3.30 4.64
C THR A 54 -12.38 -2.81 3.67
N SER A 55 -12.38 -1.52 3.33
CA SER A 55 -13.34 -0.95 2.39
C SER A 55 -13.16 -1.50 0.97
N SER A 56 -11.92 -1.76 0.53
CA SER A 56 -11.69 -2.34 -0.80
C SER A 56 -12.21 -3.77 -0.92
N MET A 57 -12.32 -4.53 0.18
CA MET A 57 -12.90 -5.89 0.15
C MET A 57 -14.39 -5.93 -0.18
N VAL A 58 -15.11 -4.82 0.00
CA VAL A 58 -16.54 -4.73 -0.31
C VAL A 58 -16.77 -4.40 -1.79
N MET A 59 -15.70 -4.15 -2.57
CA MET A 59 -15.82 -3.95 -4.01
C MET A 59 -16.04 -5.26 -4.75
N ASP A 60 -17.03 -5.24 -5.65
CA ASP A 60 -17.30 -6.34 -6.56
C ASP A 60 -16.15 -6.53 -7.58
N PRO A 61 -15.46 -7.69 -7.56
CA PRO A 61 -14.41 -8.04 -8.52
C PRO A 61 -14.92 -8.12 -9.97
N GLN A 62 -16.23 -8.34 -10.17
CA GLN A 62 -16.85 -8.53 -11.49
C GLN A 62 -17.16 -7.22 -12.21
N THR A 63 -16.76 -6.09 -11.65
CA THR A 63 -16.98 -4.79 -12.30
C THR A 63 -16.06 -4.62 -13.51
N ALA A 64 -16.54 -3.93 -14.55
CA ALA A 64 -15.83 -3.82 -15.84
C ALA A 64 -14.43 -3.17 -15.77
N THR A 65 -14.08 -2.52 -14.65
CA THR A 65 -12.81 -1.78 -14.47
C THR A 65 -12.20 -2.02 -13.08
N PRO A 66 -11.88 -3.27 -12.74
CA PRO A 66 -11.51 -3.63 -11.36
C PRO A 66 -10.20 -2.95 -10.94
N HIS A 67 -9.18 -2.94 -11.82
CA HIS A 67 -7.89 -2.30 -11.55
C HIS A 67 -7.99 -0.78 -11.41
N LEU A 68 -8.89 -0.12 -12.16
CA LEU A 68 -9.08 1.33 -12.06
C LEU A 68 -9.67 1.74 -10.71
N LYS A 69 -10.58 0.92 -10.16
CA LYS A 69 -11.15 1.16 -8.84
C LYS A 69 -10.11 1.02 -7.73
N LEU A 70 -9.24 0.01 -7.83
CA LEU A 70 -8.13 -0.17 -6.89
C LEU A 70 -7.13 0.99 -6.95
N PHE A 71 -6.82 1.48 -8.16
CA PHE A 71 -6.06 2.73 -8.33
C PHE A 71 -6.71 3.92 -7.63
N LEU A 72 -8.02 4.11 -7.80
CA LEU A 72 -8.75 5.21 -7.14
C LEU A 72 -8.74 5.06 -5.62
N PHE A 73 -8.83 3.83 -5.10
CA PHE A 73 -8.71 3.56 -3.68
C PHE A 73 -7.35 3.96 -3.12
N ASP A 74 -6.26 3.54 -3.76
CA ASP A 74 -4.91 3.96 -3.35
C ASP A 74 -4.75 5.47 -3.42
N ALA A 75 -5.27 6.12 -4.47
CA ALA A 75 -5.25 7.58 -4.58
C ALA A 75 -6.01 8.27 -3.44
N VAL A 76 -7.20 7.78 -3.10
CA VAL A 76 -8.00 8.28 -1.97
C VAL A 76 -7.26 8.07 -0.65
N THR A 77 -6.60 6.93 -0.46
CA THR A 77 -5.85 6.62 0.76
C THR A 77 -4.60 7.47 0.90
N ILE A 78 -3.89 7.72 -0.20
CA ILE A 78 -2.78 8.70 -0.24
C ILE A 78 -3.31 10.09 0.16
N ILE A 79 -4.42 10.54 -0.41
CA ILE A 79 -5.03 11.82 -0.04
C ILE A 79 -5.38 11.85 1.44
N ALA A 80 -5.98 10.79 1.99
CA ALA A 80 -6.31 10.69 3.41
C ALA A 80 -5.06 10.77 4.30
N LEU A 81 -3.97 10.09 3.92
CA LEU A 81 -2.68 10.17 4.62
C LEU A 81 -2.07 11.58 4.53
N MET A 82 -2.21 12.27 3.40
CA MET A 82 -1.72 13.63 3.22
C MET A 82 -2.53 14.64 4.05
N ILE A 83 -3.86 14.50 4.08
CA ILE A 83 -4.74 15.30 4.95
C ILE A 83 -4.36 15.05 6.42
N TRP A 84 -4.18 13.79 6.82
CA TRP A 84 -3.71 13.44 8.16
C TRP A 84 -2.36 14.10 8.47
N MET A 85 -1.41 14.07 7.52
CA MET A 85 -0.08 14.67 7.69
C MET A 85 -0.14 16.19 7.89
N ILE A 86 -1.09 16.88 7.25
CA ILE A 86 -1.23 18.34 7.33
C ILE A 86 -1.95 18.77 8.60
N PHE A 87 -3.04 18.08 8.98
CA PHE A 87 -3.96 18.56 10.01
C PHE A 87 -3.87 17.82 11.36
N LEU A 88 -3.45 16.55 11.36
CA LEU A 88 -3.55 15.67 12.54
C LEU A 88 -2.19 15.16 13.05
N SER A 89 -1.17 15.13 12.19
CA SER A 89 0.15 14.60 12.50
C SER A 89 0.89 15.46 13.52
N LYS A 90 1.14 14.89 14.71
CA LYS A 90 2.06 15.46 15.71
C LYS A 90 3.51 15.04 15.47
N ALA A 91 3.71 13.86 14.90
CA ALA A 91 5.00 13.32 14.52
C ALA A 91 4.85 12.58 13.18
N LYS A 92 5.97 12.42 12.45
CA LYS A 92 6.01 11.68 11.19
C LYS A 92 6.69 10.32 11.42
N PRO A 93 5.94 9.22 11.62
CA PRO A 93 6.52 7.89 11.77
C PRO A 93 7.29 7.50 10.51
N ASN A 94 8.29 6.62 10.67
CA ASN A 94 9.00 6.07 9.51
C ASN A 94 8.03 5.36 8.56
N ALA A 95 7.04 4.67 9.13
CA ALA A 95 5.97 4.01 8.39
C ALA A 95 5.27 4.91 7.39
N PHE A 96 5.03 6.18 7.72
CA PHE A 96 4.38 7.12 6.80
C PHE A 96 5.04 7.18 5.43
N TYR A 97 6.37 7.23 5.37
CA TYR A 97 7.10 7.28 4.10
C TYR A 97 6.95 6.00 3.29
N TYR A 98 6.93 4.85 3.96
CA TYR A 98 6.72 3.56 3.32
C TYR A 98 5.30 3.42 2.80
N LEU A 99 4.30 3.92 3.52
CA LEU A 99 2.91 3.92 3.07
C LEU A 99 2.74 4.78 1.82
N ILE A 100 3.28 6.01 1.79
CA ILE A 100 3.20 6.87 0.62
C ILE A 100 3.86 6.22 -0.60
N VAL A 101 5.07 5.67 -0.44
CA VAL A 101 5.79 5.06 -1.56
C VAL A 101 5.14 3.76 -2.01
N GLY A 102 4.71 2.90 -1.08
CA GLY A 102 4.03 1.64 -1.39
C GLY A 102 2.69 1.86 -2.10
N LEU A 103 1.84 2.75 -1.58
CA LEU A 103 0.58 3.11 -2.24
C LEU A 103 0.79 3.77 -3.60
N SER A 104 1.81 4.61 -3.74
CA SER A 104 2.13 5.22 -5.05
C SER A 104 2.57 4.18 -6.07
N PHE A 105 3.37 3.20 -5.63
CA PHE A 105 3.77 2.07 -6.45
C PHE A 105 2.57 1.20 -6.83
N ASN A 106 1.72 0.85 -5.88
CA ASN A 106 0.50 0.08 -6.14
C ASN A 106 -0.43 0.81 -7.11
N ALA A 107 -0.70 2.09 -6.88
CA ALA A 107 -1.51 2.92 -7.78
C ALA A 107 -0.95 2.93 -9.21
N PHE A 108 0.37 3.10 -9.37
CA PHE A 108 1.02 3.04 -10.68
C PHE A 108 0.80 1.69 -11.37
N VAL A 109 0.99 0.60 -10.63
CA VAL A 109 0.82 -0.77 -11.14
C VAL A 109 -0.64 -1.04 -11.51
N PHE A 110 -1.61 -0.66 -10.67
CA PHE A 110 -3.03 -0.82 -10.94
C PHE A 110 -3.48 -0.04 -12.18
N TYR A 111 -3.02 1.21 -12.30
CA TYR A 111 -3.32 2.02 -13.48
C TYR A 111 -2.73 1.41 -14.75
N GLY A 112 -1.47 0.93 -14.67
CA GLY A 112 -0.84 0.22 -15.78
C GLY A 112 -1.60 -1.06 -16.16
N MET A 113 -2.10 -1.83 -15.18
CA MET A 113 -2.90 -3.02 -15.45
C MET A 113 -4.24 -2.67 -16.10
N HIS A 114 -4.89 -1.60 -15.65
CA HIS A 114 -6.11 -1.12 -16.29
C HIS A 114 -5.85 -0.72 -17.75
N TYR A 115 -4.76 0.00 -18.00
CA TYR A 115 -4.39 0.38 -19.36
C TYR A 115 -4.08 -0.86 -20.23
N ASP A 116 -3.29 -1.80 -19.72
CA ASP A 116 -2.90 -3.00 -20.46
C ASP A 116 -4.10 -3.92 -20.77
N SER A 117 -4.90 -4.29 -19.76
CA SER A 117 -5.96 -5.29 -19.94
C SER A 117 -7.26 -4.73 -20.51
N ILE A 118 -7.60 -3.46 -20.22
CA ILE A 118 -8.88 -2.87 -20.64
C ILE A 118 -8.73 -1.92 -21.84
N VAL A 119 -7.72 -1.05 -21.84
CA VAL A 119 -7.56 -0.05 -22.92
C VAL A 119 -6.90 -0.68 -24.15
N VAL A 120 -5.81 -1.41 -23.96
CA VAL A 120 -5.11 -2.12 -25.04
C VAL A 120 -5.79 -3.46 -25.34
N GLY A 121 -6.47 -4.06 -24.37
CA GLY A 121 -7.13 -5.36 -24.53
C GLY A 121 -6.13 -6.52 -24.51
N ASN A 122 -4.96 -6.34 -23.90
CA ASN A 122 -3.96 -7.38 -23.78
C ASN A 122 -4.40 -8.42 -22.74
N ILE A 123 -4.52 -9.67 -23.17
CA ILE A 123 -4.89 -10.81 -22.32
C ILE A 123 -3.71 -11.75 -22.07
N GLU A 124 -2.56 -11.50 -22.70
CA GLU A 124 -1.39 -12.36 -22.54
C GLU A 124 -0.55 -11.92 -21.34
N CYS A 125 -0.25 -12.89 -20.46
CA CYS A 125 0.63 -12.69 -19.32
C CYS A 125 2.06 -12.39 -19.78
N TRP A 126 2.52 -11.16 -19.54
CA TRP A 126 3.89 -10.72 -19.79
C TRP A 126 4.53 -10.18 -18.50
N TRP A 127 5.75 -9.66 -18.57
CA TRP A 127 6.52 -9.30 -17.37
C TRP A 127 5.79 -8.30 -16.46
N PHE A 128 4.96 -7.40 -17.04
CA PHE A 128 4.21 -6.41 -16.27
C PHE A 128 3.12 -7.05 -15.40
N TRP A 129 2.47 -8.12 -15.85
CA TRP A 129 1.53 -8.90 -15.04
C TRP A 129 2.24 -9.56 -13.84
N GLY A 130 3.52 -9.92 -14.00
CA GLY A 130 4.37 -10.37 -12.91
C GLY A 130 4.72 -9.25 -11.92
N LEU A 131 5.01 -8.06 -12.41
CA LEU A 131 5.19 -6.87 -11.56
C LEU A 131 3.90 -6.56 -10.79
N TYR A 132 2.74 -6.73 -11.41
CA TYR A 132 1.44 -6.61 -10.75
C TYR A 132 1.27 -7.62 -9.63
N GLY A 133 1.27 -8.93 -9.93
CA GLY A 133 1.00 -9.95 -8.91
C GLY A 133 2.03 -9.95 -7.79
N ILE A 134 3.32 -10.05 -8.12
CA ILE A 134 4.40 -10.21 -7.13
C ILE A 134 4.77 -8.87 -6.51
N GLY A 135 4.88 -7.81 -7.33
CA GLY A 135 5.31 -6.51 -6.87
C GLY A 135 4.31 -5.88 -5.91
N GLN A 136 3.01 -5.91 -6.26
CA GLN A 136 1.97 -5.38 -5.38
C GLN A 136 1.90 -6.15 -4.05
N LEU A 137 1.90 -7.49 -4.09
CA LEU A 137 1.94 -8.32 -2.88
C LEU A 137 3.14 -7.96 -2.00
N THR A 138 4.32 -7.80 -2.61
CA THR A 138 5.54 -7.43 -1.87
C THR A 138 5.42 -6.04 -1.24
N SER A 139 4.85 -5.07 -1.97
CA SER A 139 4.60 -3.71 -1.49
C SER A 139 3.68 -3.72 -0.26
N ASP A 140 2.59 -4.48 -0.32
CA ASP A 140 1.60 -4.59 0.77
C ASP A 140 2.21 -5.21 2.03
N LEU A 141 2.97 -6.30 1.85
CA LEU A 141 3.70 -6.94 2.95
C LEU A 141 4.71 -5.99 3.60
N VAL A 142 5.45 -5.21 2.81
CA VAL A 142 6.40 -4.21 3.33
C VAL A 142 5.67 -3.12 4.10
N MET A 143 4.59 -2.56 3.54
CA MET A 143 3.79 -1.53 4.20
C MET A 143 3.26 -2.00 5.56
N ALA A 144 2.69 -3.20 5.60
CA ALA A 144 2.19 -3.77 6.85
C ALA A 144 3.31 -4.09 7.84
N LEU A 145 4.43 -4.66 7.39
CA LEU A 145 5.59 -4.94 8.24
C LEU A 145 6.15 -3.67 8.88
N VAL A 146 6.24 -2.58 8.13
CA VAL A 146 6.74 -1.31 8.65
C VAL A 146 5.77 -0.68 9.64
N LEU A 147 4.46 -0.95 9.57
CA LEU A 147 3.53 -0.55 10.63
C LEU A 147 3.83 -1.26 11.97
N PHE A 148 4.20 -2.55 11.94
CA PHE A 148 4.60 -3.27 13.16
C PHE A 148 5.92 -2.76 13.75
N ILE A 149 6.93 -2.56 12.89
CA ILE A 149 8.31 -2.34 13.37
C ILE A 149 8.64 -0.84 13.47
N ASN A 150 8.01 0.00 12.64
CA ASN A 150 8.28 1.44 12.46
C ASN A 150 9.77 1.78 12.29
N LYS A 151 10.52 0.89 11.63
CA LYS A 151 11.95 1.07 11.30
C LYS A 151 12.14 1.26 9.81
N ASP A 152 13.27 1.89 9.47
CA ASP A 152 13.70 2.07 8.09
C ASP A 152 14.36 0.79 7.55
N ILE A 153 13.55 -0.23 7.22
CA ILE A 153 14.01 -1.58 6.84
C ILE A 153 14.73 -1.57 5.48
N LEU A 154 14.20 -0.83 4.50
CA LEU A 154 14.76 -0.72 3.14
C LEU A 154 15.71 0.47 2.97
N GLY A 155 15.93 1.29 4.01
CA GLY A 155 16.78 2.46 3.91
C GLY A 155 16.17 3.64 3.13
N LEU A 156 14.85 3.65 2.90
CA LEU A 156 14.14 4.72 2.18
C LEU A 156 14.42 6.10 2.78
N ILE A 157 14.46 6.18 4.12
CA ILE A 157 14.68 7.44 4.83
C ILE A 157 16.14 7.88 4.70
N LYS A 158 17.09 6.93 4.69
CA LYS A 158 18.50 7.21 4.39
C LYS A 158 18.67 7.76 2.99
N VAL A 159 18.02 7.15 1.98
CA VAL A 159 18.06 7.61 0.59
C VAL A 159 17.45 9.02 0.48
N LYS A 160 16.29 9.25 1.08
CA LYS A 160 15.67 10.59 1.13
C LYS A 160 16.64 11.63 1.70
N LYS A 161 17.24 11.36 2.87
CA LYS A 161 18.19 12.29 3.53
C LYS A 161 19.40 12.58 2.64
N TYR A 162 19.93 11.55 1.96
CA TYR A 162 21.04 11.70 1.03
C TYR A 162 20.67 12.60 -0.15
N LEU A 163 19.51 12.38 -0.78
CA LEU A 163 19.03 13.18 -1.89
C LEU A 163 18.78 14.64 -1.50
N VAL A 164 18.10 14.87 -0.37
CA VAL A 164 17.82 16.21 0.16
C VAL A 164 19.11 16.97 0.42
N LYS A 165 20.09 16.33 1.08
CA LYS A 165 21.43 16.90 1.31
C LYS A 165 22.14 17.25 0.00
N LYS A 166 22.05 16.38 -1.01
CA LYS A 166 22.69 16.58 -2.31
C LYS A 166 22.04 17.71 -3.11
N MET A 167 20.73 17.93 -2.94
CA MET A 167 19.97 18.99 -3.62
C MET A 167 20.05 20.35 -2.93
N GLY A 168 20.75 20.47 -1.79
CA GLY A 168 20.90 21.74 -1.07
C GLY A 168 19.61 22.28 -0.44
N VAL A 169 18.58 21.45 -0.32
CA VAL A 169 17.31 21.79 0.34
C VAL A 169 17.47 21.42 1.81
N TYR A 170 17.58 22.40 2.70
CA TYR A 170 17.72 22.20 4.14
C TYR A 170 16.36 22.23 4.85
#